data_AF-A0A535S5T7-F1
#
_entry.id   AF-A0A535S5T7-F1
#
_cell.length_a   1.000
_cell.length_b   1.000
_cell.length_c   1.000
_cell.angle_alpha   90.00
_cell.angle_beta   90.00
_cell.angle_gamma   90.00
#
_symmetry.space_group_name_H-M   'P 1'
#
loop_
_entity.id
_entity.type
_entity.pdbx_description
1 polymer ?
#
loop_
_entity_poly.entity_id
_entity_poly.type
_entity_poly.pdbx_seq_one_letter_code
_entity_poly.pdbx_strand_id
1 'polypeptide(L)'
;MPSIGGSCGITVPETSVAASLAAAVGVGTIAGIVNTIPSSTAIRTGARGQCVLTSGLCLPRRIVASNRGSVMNTAVTLRTPLCRELGIDYPVFSAGIGTAAVPELVAAVSGAGGFGVLGASPLDPIRIKAAIADIRRRTERPFGANVIIDDRDLSAEDREELRQQVAAAAEAQVAVIVLFWGDPAPYIKPAHERGVRVFIQVGSVEEAEAAAAAGVDAVIAQGVEAGGHVRGRTSIWDLLPLTVKAVSPLPVLASGGIGDGAGLARALTLGAQGVSLGTRFVASDEAWAHPAYKRRVVESAAADTVYNELYDVWWPNAPHRTLRNKTLLEWEAAGRPAAGARPREGMSIGTRRMGDGQVRDWPRYAIGVATPDFDGDIEYAPLWAGESCSVVNDIKPAAQIVRDLIRQAEAALEASSG
;
A
#
# COMPACT_ATOMS: atom_id res chain seq x y z
N MET A 1 -7.19 -42.42 -40.59
CA MET A 1 -6.29 -42.84 -41.69
C MET A 1 -6.74 -42.14 -42.97
N PRO A 2 -5.87 -41.64 -43.86
CA PRO A 2 -4.41 -41.43 -43.82
C PRO A 2 -4.05 -39.91 -43.71
N SER A 3 -2.99 -39.45 -43.06
CA SER A 3 -1.54 -39.50 -43.33
C SER A 3 -1.08 -38.84 -44.65
N ILE A 4 -0.42 -37.68 -44.55
CA ILE A 4 0.68 -37.27 -45.46
C ILE A 4 1.72 -36.55 -44.60
N GLY A 5 2.93 -37.08 -44.58
CA GLY A 5 4.09 -36.54 -43.88
C GLY A 5 4.88 -35.54 -44.72
N GLY A 6 5.79 -34.84 -44.06
CA GLY A 6 6.76 -33.95 -44.67
C GLY A 6 7.82 -33.54 -43.65
N SER A 7 8.86 -34.36 -43.53
CA SER A 7 10.07 -34.06 -42.76
C SER A 7 10.97 -33.08 -43.52
N CYS A 8 11.50 -32.07 -42.83
CA CYS A 8 12.75 -31.44 -43.24
C CYS A 8 13.52 -31.01 -41.98
N GLY A 9 14.62 -31.71 -41.73
CA GLY A 9 15.57 -31.39 -40.66
C GLY A 9 16.55 -30.32 -41.12
N ILE A 10 16.87 -29.39 -40.22
CA ILE A 10 18.05 -28.54 -40.35
C ILE A 10 18.83 -28.65 -39.03
N THR A 11 20.06 -29.09 -39.22
CA THR A 11 21.16 -29.28 -38.29
C THR A 11 21.59 -27.99 -37.59
N VAL A 12 21.81 -28.08 -36.28
CA VAL A 12 22.46 -27.06 -35.43
C VAL A 12 23.96 -27.38 -35.35
N PRO A 13 24.88 -26.40 -35.49
CA PRO A 13 26.27 -26.62 -35.14
C PRO A 13 26.56 -26.15 -33.70
N GLU A 14 27.11 -27.05 -32.89
CA GLU A 14 27.89 -26.73 -31.70
C GLU A 14 29.35 -26.43 -32.10
N THR A 15 29.95 -25.40 -31.51
CA THR A 15 31.35 -25.30 -31.03
C THR A 15 31.50 -23.91 -30.38
N SER A 16 31.57 -23.76 -29.05
CA SER A 16 32.65 -23.97 -28.08
C SER A 16 33.75 -22.87 -28.03
N VAL A 17 33.83 -22.26 -26.84
CA VAL A 17 35.03 -21.88 -26.07
C VAL A 17 35.71 -20.50 -26.29
N ALA A 18 35.75 -19.75 -25.16
CA ALA A 18 36.84 -18.96 -24.59
C ALA A 18 36.67 -17.44 -24.38
N ALA A 19 36.71 -17.09 -23.08
CA ALA A 19 37.49 -16.03 -22.46
C ALA A 19 37.06 -14.55 -22.61
N SER A 20 36.66 -13.95 -21.49
CA SER A 20 37.49 -12.91 -20.84
C SER A 20 36.99 -12.59 -19.43
N LEU A 21 37.87 -12.82 -18.46
CA LEU A 21 37.79 -12.38 -17.07
C LEU A 21 39.13 -11.72 -16.75
N ALA A 22 39.13 -10.40 -16.51
CA ALA A 22 40.21 -9.62 -15.90
C ALA A 22 39.60 -8.24 -15.57
N ALA A 23 39.43 -7.81 -14.33
CA ALA A 23 40.41 -7.50 -13.27
C ALA A 23 40.40 -5.97 -13.04
N ALA A 24 39.98 -5.55 -11.84
CA ALA A 24 40.39 -4.28 -11.24
C ALA A 24 40.16 -4.35 -9.71
N VAL A 25 41.08 -5.03 -9.02
CA VAL A 25 41.39 -4.76 -7.62
C VAL A 25 42.69 -3.96 -7.63
N GLY A 26 42.67 -2.77 -7.04
CA GLY A 26 43.85 -1.94 -6.83
C GLY A 26 43.89 -1.50 -5.36
N VAL A 27 44.83 -2.07 -4.61
CA VAL A 27 45.24 -1.67 -3.26
C VAL A 27 46.45 -0.74 -3.37
N GLY A 28 46.53 0.28 -2.51
CA GLY A 28 47.75 1.08 -2.26
C GLY A 28 47.45 2.25 -1.31
N THR A 29 47.57 2.18 0.02
CA THR A 29 48.76 2.12 0.93
C THR A 29 49.08 3.48 1.59
N ILE A 30 48.80 3.54 2.91
CA ILE A 30 49.55 4.16 4.05
C ILE A 30 49.88 5.66 4.07
N ALA A 31 49.32 6.36 5.07
CA ALA A 31 49.94 7.26 6.09
C ALA A 31 48.78 7.91 6.87
N GLY A 32 48.65 7.96 8.20
CA GLY A 32 49.64 8.15 9.24
C GLY A 32 49.45 9.54 9.87
N ILE A 33 49.08 9.56 11.16
CA ILE A 33 49.44 10.56 12.19
C ILE A 33 48.36 11.61 12.63
N VAL A 34 48.29 11.72 13.96
CA VAL A 34 47.81 12.73 14.94
C VAL A 34 46.33 12.86 15.35
N ASN A 35 46.09 12.40 16.57
CA ASN A 35 45.33 13.04 17.65
C ASN A 35 45.26 14.58 17.57
N THR A 36 44.08 15.17 17.83
CA THR A 36 43.96 16.30 18.78
C THR A 36 42.48 16.61 19.05
N ILE A 37 42.12 16.47 20.33
CA ILE A 37 40.97 17.09 20.98
C ILE A 37 41.23 18.61 21.06
N PRO A 38 40.20 19.46 20.99
CA PRO A 38 39.98 20.32 22.14
C PRO A 38 38.51 20.44 22.55
N SER A 39 38.30 20.14 23.83
CA SER A 39 37.30 20.73 24.71
C SER A 39 37.39 22.26 24.74
N SER A 40 36.25 22.95 24.72
CA SER A 40 36.05 24.12 25.59
C SER A 40 34.57 24.44 25.78
N THR A 41 34.13 24.15 26.99
CA THR A 41 32.95 24.71 27.64
C THR A 41 33.23 26.18 27.93
N ALA A 42 32.43 27.10 27.39
CA ALA A 42 32.46 28.50 27.78
C ALA A 42 31.26 28.82 28.68
N ILE A 43 31.53 28.84 29.98
CA ILE A 43 30.67 29.39 31.03
C ILE A 43 30.71 30.93 30.90
N ARG A 44 29.56 31.57 30.70
CA ARG A 44 29.41 33.03 30.86
C ARG A 44 28.91 33.34 32.27
N THR A 45 29.75 34.02 33.03
CA THR A 45 29.44 34.71 34.28
C THR A 45 28.99 36.15 33.99
N GLY A 46 28.09 36.67 34.84
CA GLY A 46 27.62 38.06 34.86
C GLY A 46 26.40 38.16 35.77
N ALA A 47 26.54 38.26 37.09
CA ALA A 47 26.88 39.43 37.90
C ALA A 47 25.69 40.37 38.20
N ARG A 48 25.27 40.29 39.48
CA ARG A 48 24.84 41.36 40.42
C ARG A 48 23.49 42.09 40.21
N GLY A 49 22.72 42.11 41.31
CA GLY A 49 21.61 43.05 41.55
C GLY A 49 20.78 42.67 42.79
N GLN A 50 21.35 42.85 43.99
CA GLN A 50 20.83 43.71 45.08
C GLN A 50 19.70 43.13 45.95
N CYS A 51 20.07 42.91 47.21
CA CYS A 51 19.23 42.59 48.36
C CYS A 51 18.81 43.91 49.02
N VAL A 52 17.50 44.11 49.21
CA VAL A 52 16.94 45.18 50.05
C VAL A 52 16.12 44.53 51.15
N LEU A 53 16.59 44.69 52.39
CA LEU A 53 15.86 44.38 53.61
C LEU A 53 14.95 45.57 53.95
N THR A 54 13.64 45.34 53.98
CA THR A 54 12.70 46.21 54.69
C THR A 54 11.74 45.36 55.50
N SER A 55 11.75 45.63 56.80
CA SER A 55 10.83 45.18 57.84
C SER A 55 9.36 45.39 57.48
N GLY A 56 8.50 44.41 57.77
CA GLY A 56 7.05 44.59 57.68
C GLY A 56 6.28 43.38 58.17
N LEU A 57 5.40 43.62 59.14
CA LEU A 57 4.64 42.66 59.94
C LEU A 57 3.94 41.51 59.18
N CYS A 58 3.89 40.38 59.90
CA CYS A 58 3.18 39.16 59.60
C CYS A 58 1.65 39.36 59.64
N LEU A 59 0.93 38.97 58.57
CA LEU A 59 -0.52 38.74 58.53
C LEU A 59 -0.75 37.41 57.81
N PRO A 60 -1.60 36.50 58.32
CA PRO A 60 -1.78 35.18 57.71
C PRO A 60 -2.62 35.32 56.45
N ARG A 61 -1.98 35.24 55.28
CA ARG A 61 -2.69 35.06 54.00
C ARG A 61 -3.17 33.61 53.92
N ARG A 62 -4.49 33.43 53.90
CA ARG A 62 -5.18 32.19 53.51
C ARG A 62 -4.52 31.62 52.25
N ILE A 63 -3.99 30.40 52.37
CA ILE A 63 -3.64 29.57 51.22
C ILE A 63 -4.97 29.17 50.58
N VAL A 64 -5.38 29.90 49.56
CA VAL A 64 -6.33 29.38 48.58
C VAL A 64 -5.51 28.45 47.70
N ALA A 65 -5.62 27.14 47.97
CA ALA A 65 -5.13 26.13 47.07
C ALA A 65 -5.82 26.35 45.72
N SER A 66 -5.11 26.95 44.75
CA SER A 66 -5.59 26.93 43.37
C SER A 66 -5.49 25.49 42.93
N ASN A 67 -6.63 24.80 42.94
CA ASN A 67 -6.77 23.49 42.34
C ASN A 67 -6.70 23.70 40.82
N ARG A 68 -5.50 23.97 40.29
CA ARG A 68 -5.21 23.74 38.88
C ARG A 68 -5.13 22.24 38.76
N GLY A 69 -6.31 21.61 38.62
CA GLY A 69 -6.39 20.29 38.06
C GLY A 69 -5.65 20.37 36.73
N SER A 70 -4.44 19.81 36.71
CA SER A 70 -3.82 19.35 35.49
C SER A 70 -4.81 18.37 34.91
N VAL A 71 -5.66 18.83 33.99
CA VAL A 71 -6.31 17.95 33.03
C VAL A 71 -5.13 17.30 32.31
N MET A 72 -4.71 16.13 32.77
CA MET A 72 -3.86 15.28 31.96
C MET A 72 -4.71 15.01 30.74
N ASN A 73 -4.40 15.72 29.65
CA ASN A 73 -4.90 15.37 28.35
C ASN A 73 -4.29 13.99 28.06
N THR A 74 -4.98 12.93 28.45
CA THR A 74 -4.63 11.57 28.05
C THR A 74 -4.94 11.52 26.57
N ALA A 75 -4.02 12.04 25.76
CA ALA A 75 -4.09 11.94 24.31
C ALA A 75 -4.36 10.46 23.99
N VAL A 76 -5.48 10.19 23.31
CA VAL A 76 -5.84 8.84 22.90
C VAL A 76 -4.78 8.39 21.91
N THR A 77 -3.77 7.67 22.39
CA THR A 77 -2.75 7.10 21.50
C THR A 77 -3.42 6.07 20.59
N LEU A 78 -3.54 6.36 19.29
CA LEU A 78 -4.11 5.47 18.25
C LEU A 78 -3.31 4.18 18.00
N ARG A 79 -2.47 3.75 18.95
CA ARG A 79 -1.52 2.66 18.76
C ARG A 79 -2.14 1.32 19.16
N THR A 80 -2.29 0.44 18.17
CA THR A 80 -2.88 -0.92 18.34
C THR A 80 -1.81 -1.96 18.69
N PRO A 81 -2.17 -3.18 19.13
CA PRO A 81 -1.21 -4.27 19.29
C PRO A 81 -0.41 -4.55 18.01
N LEU A 82 -1.07 -4.58 16.85
CA LEU A 82 -0.42 -4.71 15.54
C LEU A 82 0.66 -3.64 15.30
N CYS A 83 0.45 -2.40 15.75
CA CYS A 83 1.47 -1.36 15.63
C CYS A 83 2.75 -1.69 16.40
N ARG A 84 2.61 -2.26 17.61
CA ARG A 84 3.75 -2.68 18.43
C ARG A 84 4.49 -3.85 17.80
N GLU A 85 3.72 -4.80 17.27
CA GLU A 85 4.25 -5.98 16.62
C GLU A 85 5.04 -5.68 15.33
N LEU A 86 4.58 -4.70 14.55
CA LEU A 86 5.23 -4.29 13.31
C LEU A 86 6.29 -3.19 13.50
N GLY A 87 6.37 -2.58 14.67
CA GLY A 87 7.29 -1.45 14.91
C GLY A 87 6.87 -0.16 14.19
N ILE A 88 5.57 0.08 14.04
CA ILE A 88 5.00 1.31 13.48
C ILE A 88 4.33 2.17 14.56
N ASP A 89 4.09 3.44 14.23
CA ASP A 89 3.48 4.41 15.14
C ASP A 89 1.96 4.40 15.01
N TYR A 90 1.48 4.25 13.79
CA TYR A 90 0.08 4.47 13.43
C TYR A 90 -0.50 3.29 12.64
N PRO A 91 -1.77 2.91 12.89
CA PRO A 91 -2.42 1.75 12.29
C PRO A 91 -2.97 2.07 10.89
N VAL A 92 -2.17 2.74 10.06
CA VAL A 92 -2.55 3.23 8.72
C VAL A 92 -1.61 2.62 7.69
N PHE A 93 -2.18 1.79 6.82
CA PHE A 93 -1.48 1.18 5.71
C PHE A 93 -1.86 1.89 4.41
N SER A 94 -0.88 2.15 3.55
CA SER A 94 -1.17 2.42 2.14
C SER A 94 -1.18 1.09 1.40
N ALA A 95 -2.31 0.75 0.77
CA ALA A 95 -2.45 -0.51 0.06
C ALA A 95 -1.42 -0.67 -1.09
N GLY A 96 -1.16 -1.91 -1.49
CA GLY A 96 -0.39 -2.22 -2.70
C GLY A 96 -1.18 -1.87 -3.96
N ILE A 97 -1.16 -0.61 -4.36
CA ILE A 97 -1.94 -0.10 -5.50
C ILE A 97 -1.17 -0.34 -6.81
N GLY A 98 -1.17 -1.57 -7.32
CA GLY A 98 -0.62 -1.93 -8.64
C GLY A 98 0.66 -1.17 -9.00
N THR A 99 0.71 -0.54 -10.18
CA THR A 99 1.86 0.28 -10.61
C THR A 99 1.95 1.66 -9.95
N ALA A 100 0.95 2.07 -9.17
CA ALA A 100 0.93 3.39 -8.51
C ALA A 100 1.60 3.38 -7.13
N ALA A 101 1.66 2.23 -6.45
CA ALA A 101 2.34 2.08 -5.16
C ALA A 101 3.84 1.81 -5.35
N VAL A 102 4.55 2.88 -5.69
CA VAL A 102 5.99 2.92 -5.99
C VAL A 102 6.84 3.19 -4.73
N PRO A 103 8.17 3.00 -4.78
CA PRO A 103 9.08 3.25 -3.66
C PRO A 103 8.90 4.60 -2.95
N GLU A 104 8.61 5.66 -3.69
CA GLU A 104 8.36 7.01 -3.16
C GLU A 104 7.17 7.02 -2.20
N LEU A 105 6.03 6.45 -2.62
CA LEU A 105 4.82 6.40 -1.81
C LEU A 105 5.04 5.57 -0.55
N VAL A 106 5.65 4.39 -0.72
CA VAL A 106 5.94 3.47 0.38
C VAL A 106 6.83 4.14 1.43
N ALA A 107 7.91 4.77 1.00
CA ALA A 107 8.84 5.44 1.90
C ALA A 107 8.21 6.64 2.60
N ALA A 108 7.38 7.42 1.91
CA ALA A 108 6.69 8.57 2.50
C ALA A 108 5.68 8.17 3.59
N VAL A 109 4.90 7.11 3.34
CA VAL A 109 3.92 6.59 4.31
C VAL A 109 4.62 5.96 5.52
N SER A 110 5.60 5.09 5.29
CA SER A 110 6.37 4.46 6.37
C SER A 110 7.16 5.49 7.17
N GLY A 111 7.78 6.47 6.51
CA GLY A 111 8.52 7.56 7.15
C GLY A 111 7.64 8.46 8.04
N ALA A 112 6.35 8.58 7.73
CA ALA A 112 5.38 9.32 8.53
C ALA A 112 4.79 8.52 9.71
N GLY A 113 5.27 7.28 9.94
CA GLY A 113 4.85 6.42 11.04
C GLY A 113 3.72 5.45 10.69
N GLY A 114 3.18 5.49 9.48
CA GLY A 114 2.27 4.47 8.93
C GLY A 114 3.03 3.24 8.40
N PHE A 115 2.37 2.46 7.56
CA PHE A 115 2.96 1.28 6.91
C PHE A 115 2.75 1.32 5.39
N GLY A 116 3.82 1.61 4.64
CA GLY A 116 3.80 1.58 3.18
C GLY A 116 3.80 0.15 2.64
N VAL A 117 3.08 -0.10 1.54
CA VAL A 117 3.07 -1.40 0.85
C VAL A 117 3.35 -1.21 -0.64
N LEU A 118 4.45 -1.78 -1.12
CA LEU A 118 4.84 -1.77 -2.54
C LEU A 118 3.84 -2.58 -3.37
N GLY A 119 3.38 -2.05 -4.50
CA GLY A 119 2.62 -2.83 -5.48
C GLY A 119 3.56 -3.69 -6.32
N ALA A 120 3.78 -4.94 -5.92
CA ALA A 120 4.86 -5.78 -6.48
C ALA A 120 4.39 -6.66 -7.65
N SER A 121 3.11 -6.95 -7.78
CA SER A 121 2.56 -7.88 -8.80
C SER A 121 2.92 -7.52 -10.26
N PRO A 122 3.06 -6.25 -10.66
CA PRO A 122 3.50 -5.90 -12.02
C PRO A 122 5.01 -6.09 -12.28
N LEU A 123 5.77 -6.57 -11.29
CA LEU A 123 7.23 -6.62 -11.31
C LEU A 123 7.72 -8.08 -11.29
N ASP A 124 8.74 -8.36 -12.09
CA ASP A 124 9.51 -9.61 -11.97
C ASP A 124 10.36 -9.63 -10.68
N PRO A 125 10.87 -10.80 -10.26
CA PRO A 125 11.68 -10.95 -9.05
C PRO A 125 12.88 -10.00 -8.92
N ILE A 126 13.56 -9.67 -10.03
CA ILE A 126 14.73 -8.78 -10.04
C ILE A 126 14.27 -7.35 -9.73
N ARG A 127 13.18 -6.91 -10.38
CA ARG A 127 12.62 -5.57 -10.19
C ARG A 127 11.98 -5.40 -8.81
N ILE A 128 11.41 -6.47 -8.22
CA ILE A 128 10.94 -6.47 -6.83
C ILE A 128 12.11 -6.16 -5.88
N LYS A 129 13.23 -6.89 -6.00
CA LYS A 129 14.42 -6.66 -5.15
C LYS A 129 14.98 -5.25 -5.34
N ALA A 130 15.03 -4.75 -6.58
CA ALA A 130 15.50 -3.39 -6.86
C ALA A 130 14.60 -2.31 -6.25
N ALA A 131 13.27 -2.47 -6.33
CA ALA A 131 12.31 -1.55 -5.74
C ALA A 131 12.40 -1.54 -4.20
N ILE A 132 12.53 -2.72 -3.57
CA ILE A 132 12.72 -2.85 -2.12
C ILE A 132 14.04 -2.20 -1.67
N ALA A 133 15.11 -2.37 -2.44
CA ALA A 133 16.38 -1.69 -2.18
C ALA A 133 16.25 -0.17 -2.30
N ASP A 134 15.42 0.34 -3.21
CA ASP A 134 15.15 1.78 -3.31
C ASP A 134 14.37 2.33 -2.11
N ILE A 135 13.35 1.60 -1.64
CA ILE A 135 12.62 1.97 -0.42
C ILE A 135 13.58 2.07 0.77
N ARG A 136 14.47 1.09 0.94
CA ARG A 136 15.46 1.06 2.04
C ARG A 136 16.48 2.22 1.98
N ARG A 137 16.72 2.81 0.80
CA ARG A 137 17.54 4.04 0.70
C ARG A 137 16.79 5.29 1.16
N ARG A 138 15.47 5.24 1.21
CA ARG A 138 14.59 6.39 1.49
C ARG A 138 14.03 6.36 2.91
N THR A 139 13.92 5.19 3.53
CA THR A 139 13.42 5.03 4.90
C THR A 139 14.01 3.81 5.59
N GLU A 140 14.23 3.94 6.90
CA GLU A 140 14.59 2.83 7.81
C GLU A 140 13.35 2.19 8.45
N ARG A 141 12.16 2.76 8.20
CA ARG A 141 10.90 2.30 8.82
C ARG A 141 10.38 1.02 8.14
N PRO A 142 9.65 0.16 8.87
CA PRO A 142 9.03 -1.03 8.32
C PRO A 142 8.09 -0.74 7.14
N PHE A 143 8.08 -1.63 6.16
CA PHE A 143 7.19 -1.59 4.99
C PHE A 143 6.95 -3.00 4.47
N GLY A 144 5.96 -3.15 3.59
CA GLY A 144 5.60 -4.42 2.97
C GLY A 144 5.63 -4.40 1.45
N ALA A 145 5.31 -5.57 0.87
CA ALA A 145 5.11 -5.74 -0.56
C ALA A 145 3.85 -6.56 -0.82
N ASN A 146 3.06 -6.15 -1.81
CA ASN A 146 1.82 -6.82 -2.19
C ASN A 146 2.01 -7.65 -3.47
N VAL A 147 1.60 -8.92 -3.39
CA VAL A 147 1.58 -9.85 -4.53
C VAL A 147 0.18 -10.45 -4.66
N ILE A 148 -0.41 -10.31 -5.85
CA ILE A 148 -1.63 -11.00 -6.23
C ILE A 148 -1.25 -12.43 -6.58
N ILE A 149 -1.85 -13.39 -5.89
CA ILE A 149 -1.56 -14.83 -6.05
C ILE A 149 -2.76 -15.59 -6.64
N ASP A 150 -3.57 -14.90 -7.45
CA ASP A 150 -4.66 -15.52 -8.18
C ASP A 150 -4.11 -16.54 -9.17
N ASP A 151 -4.22 -17.83 -8.84
CA ASP A 151 -3.65 -18.94 -9.59
C ASP A 151 -4.68 -19.69 -10.45
N ARG A 152 -5.90 -19.16 -10.52
CA ARG A 152 -6.98 -19.68 -11.37
C ARG A 152 -6.51 -19.70 -12.82
N ASP A 153 -6.65 -20.85 -13.45
CA ASP A 153 -6.33 -21.06 -14.87
C ASP A 153 -4.87 -20.78 -15.26
N LEU A 154 -3.95 -20.65 -14.29
CA LEU A 154 -2.53 -20.45 -14.56
C LEU A 154 -1.83 -21.73 -15.02
N SER A 155 -0.79 -21.57 -15.85
CA SER A 155 0.11 -22.67 -16.16
C SER A 155 0.99 -23.02 -14.95
N ALA A 156 1.72 -24.13 -15.01
CA ALA A 156 2.68 -24.47 -13.96
C ALA A 156 3.85 -23.46 -13.89
N GLU A 157 4.21 -22.87 -15.03
CA GLU A 157 5.25 -21.85 -15.15
C GLU A 157 4.81 -20.54 -14.49
N ASP A 158 3.60 -20.07 -14.79
CA ASP A 158 3.07 -18.82 -14.20
C ASP A 158 2.91 -18.95 -12.67
N ARG A 159 2.50 -20.12 -12.17
CA ARG A 159 2.46 -20.39 -10.73
C ARG A 159 3.84 -20.34 -10.09
N GLU A 160 4.86 -20.81 -10.80
CA GLU A 160 6.25 -20.73 -10.31
C GLU A 160 6.74 -19.28 -10.31
N GLU A 161 6.37 -18.48 -11.31
CA GLU A 161 6.68 -17.05 -11.31
C GLU A 161 6.07 -16.33 -10.09
N LEU A 162 4.81 -16.60 -9.74
CA LEU A 162 4.18 -16.07 -8.52
C LEU A 162 4.97 -16.45 -7.25
N ARG A 163 5.40 -17.70 -7.13
CA ARG A 163 6.26 -18.14 -6.02
C ARG A 163 7.57 -17.37 -5.99
N GLN A 164 8.18 -17.14 -7.14
CA GLN A 164 9.43 -16.39 -7.24
C GLN A 164 9.26 -14.91 -6.88
N GLN A 165 8.12 -14.29 -7.23
CA GLN A 165 7.81 -12.91 -6.83
C GLN A 165 7.69 -12.80 -5.30
N VAL A 166 6.94 -13.70 -4.67
CA VAL A 166 6.80 -13.76 -3.20
C VAL A 166 8.16 -14.05 -2.54
N ALA A 167 8.91 -15.02 -3.06
CA ALA A 167 10.23 -15.37 -2.56
C ALA A 167 11.21 -14.20 -2.67
N ALA A 168 11.16 -13.42 -3.75
CA ALA A 168 12.00 -12.24 -3.92
C ALA A 168 11.71 -11.15 -2.87
N ALA A 169 10.44 -10.91 -2.56
CA ALA A 169 10.06 -10.00 -1.48
C ALA A 169 10.53 -10.50 -0.10
N ALA A 170 10.38 -11.81 0.16
CA ALA A 170 10.83 -12.43 1.40
C ALA A 170 12.35 -12.41 1.56
N GLU A 171 13.09 -12.70 0.48
CA GLU A 171 14.56 -12.63 0.40
C GLU A 171 15.10 -11.23 0.66
N ALA A 172 14.39 -10.22 0.15
CA ALA A 172 14.71 -8.83 0.40
C ALA A 172 14.23 -8.34 1.79
N GLN A 173 13.69 -9.24 2.62
CA GLN A 173 13.31 -9.04 4.02
C GLN A 173 12.40 -7.81 4.22
N VAL A 174 11.29 -7.74 3.48
CA VAL A 174 10.20 -6.83 3.85
C VAL A 174 9.61 -7.24 5.19
N ALA A 175 8.96 -6.32 5.91
CA ALA A 175 8.35 -6.67 7.20
C ALA A 175 7.10 -7.55 7.02
N VAL A 176 6.33 -7.30 5.96
CA VAL A 176 5.09 -8.01 5.65
C VAL A 176 4.97 -8.24 4.14
N ILE A 177 4.60 -9.46 3.75
CA ILE A 177 4.07 -9.75 2.42
C ILE A 177 2.55 -9.73 2.52
N VAL A 178 1.91 -8.89 1.72
CA VAL A 178 0.45 -8.79 1.64
C VAL A 178 -0.02 -9.56 0.41
N LEU A 179 -0.68 -10.68 0.61
CA LEU A 179 -1.25 -11.49 -0.44
C LEU A 179 -2.67 -11.02 -0.77
N PHE A 180 -3.08 -11.22 -2.01
CA PHE A 180 -4.46 -10.98 -2.43
C PHE A 180 -4.90 -12.06 -3.41
N TRP A 181 -6.13 -12.57 -3.22
CA TRP A 181 -6.66 -13.75 -3.92
C TRP A 181 -5.88 -15.03 -3.60
N GLY A 182 -6.27 -16.15 -4.22
CA GLY A 182 -5.56 -17.43 -4.15
C GLY A 182 -5.52 -18.10 -2.77
N ASP A 183 -4.82 -19.22 -2.71
CA ASP A 183 -4.47 -19.92 -1.46
C ASP A 183 -3.14 -19.39 -0.92
N PRO A 184 -3.09 -18.84 0.32
CA PRO A 184 -1.84 -18.35 0.91
C PRO A 184 -0.90 -19.48 1.36
N ALA A 185 -1.38 -20.71 1.58
CA ALA A 185 -0.64 -21.78 2.24
C ALA A 185 0.77 -22.06 1.66
N PRO A 186 0.97 -22.07 0.32
CA PRO A 186 2.29 -22.29 -0.27
C PRO A 186 3.36 -21.24 0.09
N TYR A 187 2.93 -20.06 0.53
CA TYR A 187 3.77 -18.87 0.69
C TYR A 187 4.14 -18.59 2.16
N ILE A 188 3.34 -19.12 3.11
CA ILE A 188 3.45 -18.81 4.54
C ILE A 188 4.76 -19.32 5.12
N LYS A 189 4.98 -20.64 5.07
CA LYS A 189 6.19 -21.25 5.67
C LYS A 189 7.49 -20.67 5.08
N PRO A 190 7.67 -20.54 3.75
CA PRO A 190 8.88 -19.95 3.18
C PRO A 190 9.11 -18.48 3.61
N ALA A 191 8.06 -17.70 3.80
CA ALA A 191 8.18 -16.33 4.31
C ALA A 191 8.57 -16.30 5.79
N HIS A 192 7.92 -17.13 6.62
CA HIS A 192 8.21 -17.25 8.05
C HIS A 192 9.64 -17.72 8.34
N GLU A 193 10.18 -18.65 7.54
CA GLU A 193 11.58 -19.09 7.64
C GLU A 193 12.59 -17.94 7.44
N ARG A 194 12.16 -16.83 6.84
CA ARG A 194 12.95 -15.61 6.63
C ARG A 194 12.59 -14.49 7.60
N GLY A 195 11.73 -14.77 8.58
CA GLY A 195 11.23 -13.79 9.55
C GLY A 195 10.26 -12.76 8.95
N VAL A 196 9.68 -13.04 7.79
CA VAL A 196 8.72 -12.16 7.11
C VAL A 196 7.31 -12.62 7.41
N ARG A 197 6.46 -11.68 7.84
CA ARG A 197 5.05 -11.95 8.13
C ARG A 197 4.23 -12.01 6.84
N VAL A 198 3.14 -12.76 6.85
CA VAL A 198 2.22 -12.91 5.73
C VAL A 198 0.84 -12.44 6.14
N PHE A 199 0.36 -11.39 5.48
CA PHE A 199 -1.03 -10.93 5.59
C PHE A 199 -1.77 -11.33 4.32
N ILE A 200 -3.07 -11.55 4.40
CA ILE A 200 -3.90 -11.76 3.20
C ILE A 200 -5.16 -10.93 3.25
N GLN A 201 -5.55 -10.38 2.11
CA GLN A 201 -6.81 -9.69 1.95
C GLN A 201 -7.94 -10.66 1.59
N VAL A 202 -9.05 -10.58 2.33
CA VAL A 202 -10.19 -11.50 2.28
C VAL A 202 -11.50 -10.74 2.06
N GLY A 203 -12.47 -11.38 1.40
CA GLY A 203 -13.78 -10.80 1.08
C GLY A 203 -14.95 -11.32 1.91
N SER A 204 -14.73 -12.33 2.75
CA SER A 204 -15.76 -12.96 3.59
C SER A 204 -15.20 -13.48 4.92
N VAL A 205 -16.09 -13.90 5.82
CA VAL A 205 -15.70 -14.51 7.11
C VAL A 205 -15.07 -15.88 6.87
N GLU A 206 -15.63 -16.67 5.96
CA GLU A 206 -15.16 -18.01 5.62
C GLU A 206 -13.73 -17.98 5.05
N GLU A 207 -13.43 -17.00 4.20
CA GLU A 207 -12.07 -16.76 3.70
C GLU A 207 -11.11 -16.35 4.82
N ALA A 208 -11.58 -15.55 5.77
CA ALA A 208 -10.77 -15.15 6.91
C ALA A 208 -10.43 -16.35 7.82
N GLU A 209 -11.40 -17.22 8.09
CA GLU A 209 -11.21 -18.45 8.87
C GLU A 209 -10.25 -19.42 8.15
N ALA A 210 -10.43 -19.59 6.83
CA ALA A 210 -9.53 -20.41 6.02
C ALA A 210 -8.08 -19.86 6.03
N ALA A 211 -7.92 -18.55 5.89
CA ALA A 211 -6.62 -17.89 5.98
C ALA A 211 -5.98 -18.05 7.38
N ALA A 212 -6.76 -17.88 8.44
CA ALA A 212 -6.32 -18.08 9.82
C ALA A 212 -5.86 -19.53 10.05
N ALA A 213 -6.62 -20.51 9.55
CA ALA A 213 -6.25 -21.93 9.61
C ALA A 213 -4.97 -22.25 8.83
N ALA A 214 -4.70 -21.54 7.72
CA ALA A 214 -3.46 -21.66 6.97
C ALA A 214 -2.23 -21.07 7.72
N GLY A 215 -2.46 -20.22 8.73
CA GLY A 215 -1.39 -19.66 9.58
C GLY A 215 -0.87 -18.30 9.14
N VAL A 216 -1.69 -17.46 8.51
CA VAL A 216 -1.34 -16.05 8.24
C VAL A 216 -1.20 -15.26 9.55
N ASP A 217 -0.46 -14.15 9.51
CA ASP A 217 -0.18 -13.31 10.69
C ASP A 217 -1.23 -12.20 10.89
N ALA A 218 -2.00 -11.86 9.86
CA ALA A 218 -3.17 -10.99 9.93
C ALA A 218 -4.05 -11.14 8.67
N VAL A 219 -5.30 -10.71 8.75
CA VAL A 219 -6.19 -10.59 7.59
C VAL A 219 -6.58 -9.14 7.33
N ILE A 220 -6.75 -8.77 6.07
CA ILE A 220 -7.31 -7.49 5.64
C ILE A 220 -8.73 -7.76 5.12
N ALA A 221 -9.75 -7.43 5.92
CA ALA A 221 -11.14 -7.54 5.49
C ALA A 221 -11.46 -6.43 4.50
N GLN A 222 -11.83 -6.79 3.26
CA GLN A 222 -12.17 -5.83 2.20
C GLN A 222 -13.68 -5.78 1.98
N GLY A 223 -14.29 -4.62 2.22
CA GLY A 223 -15.69 -4.37 1.86
C GLY A 223 -15.90 -4.11 0.37
N VAL A 224 -17.15 -4.24 -0.07
CA VAL A 224 -17.59 -3.99 -1.46
C VAL A 224 -17.36 -2.55 -1.93
N GLU A 225 -17.15 -1.62 -0.98
CA GLU A 225 -16.86 -0.21 -1.23
C GLU A 225 -15.44 0.06 -1.72
N ALA A 226 -14.54 -0.95 -1.69
CA ALA A 226 -13.16 -0.81 -2.13
C ALA A 226 -13.03 -0.48 -3.62
N GLY A 227 -11.94 0.21 -3.98
CA GLY A 227 -11.55 0.49 -5.36
C GLY A 227 -10.58 -0.55 -5.91
N GLY A 228 -10.41 -0.59 -7.24
CA GLY A 228 -9.58 -1.62 -7.88
C GLY A 228 -10.30 -2.95 -7.92
N HIS A 229 -9.58 -4.07 -7.86
CA HIS A 229 -10.19 -5.39 -7.77
C HIS A 229 -10.76 -5.63 -6.37
N VAL A 230 -11.99 -6.15 -6.34
CA VAL A 230 -12.82 -6.23 -5.12
C VAL A 230 -13.24 -7.67 -4.89
N ARG A 231 -12.76 -8.24 -3.78
CA ARG A 231 -13.08 -9.61 -3.34
C ARG A 231 -14.36 -9.66 -2.52
N GLY A 232 -14.61 -8.64 -1.71
CA GLY A 232 -15.78 -8.57 -0.83
C GLY A 232 -17.08 -8.22 -1.55
N ARG A 233 -18.18 -8.77 -1.05
CA ARG A 233 -19.54 -8.47 -1.52
C ARG A 233 -20.42 -7.79 -0.47
N THR A 234 -19.91 -7.73 0.75
CA THR A 234 -20.57 -7.17 1.93
C THR A 234 -19.94 -5.82 2.26
N SER A 235 -20.69 -4.90 2.85
CA SER A 235 -20.13 -3.65 3.37
C SER A 235 -19.00 -3.93 4.35
N ILE A 236 -17.94 -3.14 4.31
CA ILE A 236 -16.86 -3.24 5.32
C ILE A 236 -17.41 -3.12 6.74
N TRP A 237 -18.48 -2.36 6.94
CA TRP A 237 -19.04 -2.08 8.27
C TRP A 237 -19.81 -3.26 8.87
N ASP A 238 -20.34 -4.13 8.02
CA ASP A 238 -20.99 -5.37 8.44
C ASP A 238 -20.00 -6.54 8.51
N LEU A 239 -19.06 -6.59 7.54
CA LEU A 239 -18.05 -7.65 7.46
C LEU A 239 -17.06 -7.58 8.63
N LEU A 240 -16.54 -6.39 8.93
CA LEU A 240 -15.44 -6.20 9.89
C LEU A 240 -15.70 -6.81 11.28
N PRO A 241 -16.79 -6.49 12.02
CA PRO A 241 -16.99 -7.04 13.35
C PRO A 241 -17.19 -8.56 13.34
N LEU A 242 -17.77 -9.11 12.28
CA LEU A 242 -17.94 -10.56 12.12
C LEU A 242 -16.59 -11.25 11.89
N THR A 243 -15.74 -10.67 11.02
CA THR A 243 -14.39 -11.17 10.77
C THR A 243 -13.54 -11.12 12.05
N VAL A 244 -13.53 -9.98 12.76
CA VAL A 244 -12.79 -9.82 14.04
C VAL A 244 -13.18 -10.90 15.04
N LYS A 245 -14.49 -11.17 15.17
CA LYS A 245 -14.99 -12.21 16.08
C LYS A 245 -14.54 -13.61 15.65
N ALA A 246 -14.60 -13.92 14.36
CA ALA A 246 -14.34 -15.26 13.83
C ALA A 246 -12.87 -15.67 13.95
N VAL A 247 -11.93 -14.75 13.72
CA VAL A 247 -10.49 -15.08 13.68
C VAL A 247 -9.72 -14.67 14.94
N SER A 248 -10.39 -14.14 15.96
CA SER A 248 -9.75 -13.75 17.22
C SER A 248 -8.89 -14.88 17.82
N PRO A 249 -7.63 -14.61 18.24
CA PRO A 249 -7.01 -13.31 18.44
C PRO A 249 -6.23 -12.73 17.25
N LEU A 250 -6.35 -13.31 16.04
CA LEU A 250 -5.62 -12.86 14.85
C LEU A 250 -5.95 -11.38 14.52
N PRO A 251 -4.95 -10.52 14.25
CA PRO A 251 -5.19 -9.14 13.86
C PRO A 251 -6.00 -9.02 12.57
N VAL A 252 -6.97 -8.09 12.57
CA VAL A 252 -7.79 -7.75 11.39
C VAL A 252 -7.57 -6.28 11.06
N LEU A 253 -7.29 -5.98 9.80
CA LEU A 253 -7.32 -4.63 9.24
C LEU A 253 -8.59 -4.44 8.40
N ALA A 254 -9.13 -3.22 8.39
CA ALA A 254 -10.28 -2.87 7.56
C ALA A 254 -9.84 -2.22 6.23
N SER A 255 -10.50 -2.56 5.12
CA SER A 255 -10.26 -2.00 3.80
C SER A 255 -11.58 -1.80 3.04
N GLY A 256 -11.63 -0.77 2.19
CA GLY A 256 -12.83 -0.37 1.44
C GLY A 256 -13.67 0.68 2.16
N GLY A 257 -14.14 1.70 1.43
CA GLY A 257 -15.01 2.75 1.99
C GLY A 257 -14.35 3.73 2.99
N ILE A 258 -13.11 3.48 3.42
CA ILE A 258 -12.37 4.34 4.36
C ILE A 258 -11.47 5.30 3.59
N GLY A 259 -11.53 6.59 3.92
CA GLY A 259 -10.71 7.63 3.28
C GLY A 259 -10.30 8.80 4.18
N ASP A 260 -10.83 8.89 5.39
CA ASP A 260 -10.58 9.95 6.36
C ASP A 260 -10.41 9.39 7.79
N GLY A 261 -10.12 10.26 8.76
CA GLY A 261 -9.93 9.85 10.15
C GLY A 261 -11.21 9.38 10.83
N ALA A 262 -12.40 9.82 10.41
CA ALA A 262 -13.66 9.34 10.95
C ALA A 262 -13.87 7.85 10.61
N GLY A 263 -13.58 7.46 9.36
CA GLY A 263 -13.58 6.07 8.94
C GLY A 263 -12.54 5.22 9.68
N LEU A 264 -11.33 5.76 9.92
CA LEU A 264 -10.32 5.11 10.75
C LEU A 264 -10.81 4.88 12.18
N ALA A 265 -11.33 5.92 12.84
CA ALA A 265 -11.86 5.81 14.20
C ALA A 265 -12.97 4.76 14.28
N ARG A 266 -13.92 4.76 13.32
CA ARG A 266 -14.99 3.76 13.24
C ARG A 266 -14.44 2.34 13.11
N ALA A 267 -13.43 2.12 12.25
CA ALA A 267 -12.83 0.80 12.09
C ALA A 267 -12.19 0.30 13.38
N LEU A 268 -11.46 1.17 14.11
CA LEU A 268 -10.85 0.83 15.39
C LEU A 268 -11.91 0.48 16.45
N THR A 269 -13.01 1.24 16.53
CA THR A 269 -14.13 0.96 17.44
C THR A 269 -14.79 -0.39 17.15
N LEU A 270 -14.82 -0.83 15.88
CA LEU A 270 -15.33 -2.14 15.47
C LEU A 270 -14.32 -3.28 15.64
N GLY A 271 -13.16 -3.02 16.26
CA GLY A 271 -12.17 -4.03 16.61
C GLY A 271 -11.06 -4.23 15.58
N ALA A 272 -11.00 -3.43 14.51
CA ALA A 272 -9.84 -3.45 13.62
C ALA A 272 -8.59 -3.00 14.37
N GLN A 273 -7.44 -3.59 14.02
CA GLN A 273 -6.14 -3.16 14.49
C GLN A 273 -5.44 -2.21 13.51
N GLY A 274 -6.13 -1.84 12.43
CA GLY A 274 -5.75 -0.78 11.50
C GLY A 274 -6.56 -0.76 10.23
N VAL A 275 -6.19 0.12 9.32
CA VAL A 275 -6.85 0.29 8.02
C VAL A 275 -5.86 0.19 6.87
N SER A 276 -6.30 -0.37 5.75
CA SER A 276 -5.55 -0.39 4.49
C SER A 276 -6.29 0.46 3.45
N LEU A 277 -5.66 1.57 3.05
CA LEU A 277 -6.30 2.59 2.23
C LEU A 277 -5.71 2.60 0.81
N GLY A 278 -6.56 2.50 -0.20
CA GLY A 278 -6.19 2.61 -1.61
C GLY A 278 -6.42 4.03 -2.15
N THR A 279 -7.69 4.36 -2.42
CA THR A 279 -8.12 5.61 -3.08
C THR A 279 -7.57 6.88 -2.43
N ARG A 280 -7.50 6.95 -1.08
CA ARG A 280 -6.90 8.08 -0.36
C ARG A 280 -5.42 8.28 -0.71
N PHE A 281 -4.64 7.22 -0.89
CA PHE A 281 -3.22 7.32 -1.23
C PHE A 281 -2.96 7.40 -2.74
N VAL A 282 -3.90 7.03 -3.61
CA VAL A 282 -3.84 7.41 -5.04
C VAL A 282 -3.78 8.93 -5.19
N ALA A 283 -4.58 9.65 -4.40
CA ALA A 283 -4.57 11.11 -4.32
C ALA A 283 -3.45 11.64 -3.41
N SER A 284 -2.22 11.15 -3.61
CA SER A 284 -1.00 11.68 -2.99
C SER A 284 -0.02 12.18 -4.05
N ASP A 285 0.97 12.98 -3.67
CA ASP A 285 2.00 13.45 -4.60
C ASP A 285 2.87 12.29 -5.10
N GLU A 286 3.19 11.37 -4.20
CA GLU A 286 4.16 10.28 -4.39
C GLU A 286 3.60 9.08 -5.17
N ALA A 287 2.28 8.90 -5.23
CA ALA A 287 1.68 7.81 -6.01
C ALA A 287 1.97 7.99 -7.51
N TRP A 288 2.41 6.92 -8.18
CA TRP A 288 2.70 6.93 -9.62
C TRP A 288 1.43 6.74 -10.45
N ALA A 289 0.55 7.74 -10.37
CA ALA A 289 -0.72 7.80 -11.08
C ALA A 289 -0.77 9.08 -11.93
N HIS A 290 -1.40 9.01 -13.10
CA HIS A 290 -1.53 10.16 -13.99
C HIS A 290 -2.19 11.35 -13.25
N PRO A 291 -1.68 12.59 -13.37
CA PRO A 291 -2.23 13.73 -12.61
C PRO A 291 -3.73 13.95 -12.83
N ALA A 292 -4.23 13.74 -14.05
CA ALA A 292 -5.66 13.83 -14.34
C ALA A 292 -6.47 12.73 -13.63
N TYR A 293 -5.92 11.53 -13.46
CA TYR A 293 -6.59 10.47 -12.70
C TYR A 293 -6.67 10.84 -11.21
N LYS A 294 -5.59 11.38 -10.62
CA LYS A 294 -5.63 11.89 -9.24
C LYS A 294 -6.70 12.97 -9.05
N ARG A 295 -6.83 13.91 -10.01
CA ARG A 295 -7.89 14.93 -10.00
C ARG A 295 -9.28 14.32 -10.08
N ARG A 296 -9.49 13.36 -10.99
CA ARG A 296 -10.78 12.66 -11.12
C ARG A 296 -11.20 11.97 -9.82
N VAL A 297 -10.26 11.39 -9.06
CA VAL A 297 -10.56 10.84 -7.73
C VAL A 297 -11.08 11.91 -6.77
N VAL A 298 -10.42 13.07 -6.74
CA VAL A 298 -10.75 14.17 -5.81
C VAL A 298 -12.06 14.89 -6.19
N GLU A 299 -12.41 14.89 -7.47
CA GLU A 299 -13.61 15.54 -7.99
C GLU A 299 -14.85 14.62 -7.96
N SER A 300 -14.73 13.40 -7.45
CA SER A 300 -15.78 12.38 -7.51
C SER A 300 -16.31 11.96 -6.14
N ALA A 301 -17.54 11.49 -6.13
CA ALA A 301 -18.21 10.89 -4.97
C ALA A 301 -18.54 9.42 -5.21
N ALA A 302 -19.05 8.73 -4.18
CA ALA A 302 -19.39 7.32 -4.23
C ALA A 302 -20.32 6.96 -5.40
N ALA A 303 -21.28 7.84 -5.71
CA ALA A 303 -22.23 7.68 -6.82
C ALA A 303 -21.57 7.67 -8.21
N ASP A 304 -20.37 8.25 -8.32
CA ASP A 304 -19.56 8.24 -9.55
C ASP A 304 -18.76 6.95 -9.70
N THR A 305 -18.81 6.05 -8.72
CA THR A 305 -18.16 4.74 -8.79
C THR A 305 -19.14 3.65 -9.24
N VAL A 306 -18.62 2.56 -9.78
CA VAL A 306 -19.42 1.41 -10.20
C VAL A 306 -18.66 0.11 -9.99
N TYR A 307 -19.28 -0.82 -9.29
CA TYR A 307 -18.80 -2.21 -9.15
C TYR A 307 -19.24 -3.03 -10.36
N ASN A 308 -18.28 -3.62 -11.08
CA ASN A 308 -18.51 -4.33 -12.35
C ASN A 308 -17.32 -5.24 -12.72
N GLU A 309 -17.38 -5.85 -13.90
CA GLU A 309 -16.34 -6.73 -14.48
C GLU A 309 -15.92 -6.26 -15.89
N LEU A 310 -16.10 -4.98 -16.23
CA LEU A 310 -15.89 -4.46 -17.59
C LEU A 310 -14.44 -4.51 -18.06
N TYR A 311 -13.49 -4.23 -17.17
CA TYR A 311 -12.06 -4.25 -17.46
C TYR A 311 -11.50 -5.62 -17.15
N ASP A 312 -11.44 -6.49 -18.15
CA ASP A 312 -11.09 -7.91 -18.03
C ASP A 312 -9.91 -8.31 -18.92
N VAL A 313 -9.40 -7.40 -19.76
CA VAL A 313 -8.23 -7.68 -20.59
C VAL A 313 -7.00 -7.79 -19.70
N TRP A 314 -6.31 -8.94 -19.82
CA TRP A 314 -5.20 -9.45 -19.00
C TRP A 314 -5.57 -10.05 -17.64
N TRP A 315 -6.80 -9.89 -17.17
CA TRP A 315 -7.26 -10.53 -15.93
C TRP A 315 -8.78 -10.73 -15.93
N PRO A 316 -9.27 -11.78 -16.60
CA PRO A 316 -10.70 -12.04 -16.68
C PRO A 316 -11.29 -12.52 -15.35
N ASN A 317 -12.61 -12.39 -15.20
CA ASN A 317 -13.36 -12.88 -14.04
C ASN A 317 -12.85 -12.30 -12.70
N ALA A 318 -12.46 -11.03 -12.71
CA ALA A 318 -11.95 -10.29 -11.57
C ALA A 318 -12.83 -9.05 -11.32
N PRO A 319 -13.83 -9.14 -10.41
CA PRO A 319 -14.71 -8.02 -10.10
C PRO A 319 -13.92 -6.83 -9.58
N HIS A 320 -14.35 -5.63 -9.95
CA HIS A 320 -13.65 -4.41 -9.63
C HIS A 320 -14.57 -3.20 -9.52
N ARG A 321 -14.04 -2.12 -8.95
CA ARG A 321 -14.69 -0.82 -8.87
C ARG A 321 -13.82 0.28 -9.46
N THR A 322 -14.43 1.05 -10.34
CA THR A 322 -13.84 2.20 -11.03
C THR A 322 -14.75 3.41 -10.94
N LEU A 323 -14.20 4.59 -11.17
CA LEU A 323 -14.99 5.75 -11.56
C LEU A 323 -15.64 5.50 -12.91
N ARG A 324 -16.85 6.01 -13.09
CA ARG A 324 -17.49 6.12 -14.40
C ARG A 324 -16.63 7.00 -15.31
N ASN A 325 -16.40 6.52 -16.52
CA ASN A 325 -15.58 7.16 -17.54
C ASN A 325 -16.17 6.90 -18.94
N LYS A 326 -15.54 7.44 -20.00
CA LYS A 326 -16.01 7.23 -21.38
C LYS A 326 -16.05 5.76 -21.78
N THR A 327 -15.09 4.94 -21.32
CA THR A 327 -15.09 3.51 -21.66
C THR A 327 -16.38 2.83 -21.22
N LEU A 328 -16.77 3.07 -19.97
CA LEU A 328 -17.96 2.49 -19.38
C LEU A 328 -19.24 3.07 -19.97
N LEU A 329 -19.34 4.39 -20.13
CA LEU A 329 -20.53 5.04 -20.67
C LEU A 329 -20.87 4.59 -22.09
N GLU A 330 -19.86 4.44 -22.96
CA GLU A 330 -20.08 3.93 -24.32
C GLU A 330 -20.47 2.44 -24.33
N TRP A 331 -19.93 1.64 -23.40
CA TRP A 331 -20.34 0.24 -23.26
C TRP A 331 -21.79 0.11 -22.75
N GLU A 332 -22.20 0.95 -21.81
CA GLU A 332 -23.59 1.03 -21.34
C GLU A 332 -24.53 1.47 -22.47
N ALA A 333 -24.15 2.50 -23.24
CA ALA A 333 -24.94 2.98 -24.38
C ALA A 333 -25.10 1.94 -25.49
N ALA A 334 -24.14 1.02 -25.64
CA ALA A 334 -24.22 -0.11 -26.56
C ALA A 334 -25.05 -1.29 -26.04
N GLY A 335 -25.68 -1.17 -24.86
CA GLY A 335 -26.50 -2.23 -24.27
C GLY A 335 -25.71 -3.27 -23.48
N ARG A 336 -24.50 -2.92 -23.02
CA ARG A 336 -23.61 -3.79 -22.23
C ARG A 336 -23.29 -5.14 -22.91
N PRO A 337 -22.82 -5.13 -24.18
CA PRO A 337 -22.44 -6.37 -24.87
C PRO A 337 -21.33 -7.11 -24.12
N ALA A 338 -21.33 -8.44 -24.22
CA ALA A 338 -20.29 -9.29 -23.65
C ALA A 338 -18.94 -9.10 -24.36
N ALA A 339 -17.86 -9.58 -23.75
CA ALA A 339 -16.53 -9.63 -24.36
C ALA A 339 -16.57 -10.29 -25.74
N GLY A 340 -15.80 -9.72 -26.68
CA GLY A 340 -15.84 -10.05 -28.12
C GLY A 340 -16.81 -9.20 -28.94
N ALA A 341 -17.76 -8.51 -28.31
CA ALA A 341 -18.73 -7.64 -28.97
C ALA A 341 -18.73 -6.21 -28.41
N ARG A 342 -17.75 -5.82 -27.59
CA ARG A 342 -17.72 -4.50 -26.96
C ARG A 342 -17.26 -3.41 -27.92
N PRO A 343 -17.75 -2.16 -27.76
CA PRO A 343 -17.34 -1.05 -28.59
C PRO A 343 -15.82 -0.82 -28.58
N ARG A 344 -15.19 -0.94 -29.76
CA ARG A 344 -13.73 -0.73 -29.93
C ARG A 344 -12.88 -1.63 -29.02
N GLU A 345 -13.36 -2.85 -28.75
CA GLU A 345 -12.60 -3.83 -27.99
C GLU A 345 -11.24 -4.12 -28.64
N GLY A 346 -10.18 -4.16 -27.83
CA GLY A 346 -8.81 -4.38 -28.30
C GLY A 346 -8.19 -3.20 -29.06
N MET A 347 -8.95 -2.15 -29.41
CA MET A 347 -8.37 -0.95 -30.01
C MET A 347 -7.51 -0.20 -28.99
N SER A 348 -6.39 0.37 -29.44
CA SER A 348 -5.51 1.19 -28.60
C SER A 348 -6.24 2.46 -28.13
N ILE A 349 -6.13 2.77 -26.84
CA ILE A 349 -6.64 4.01 -26.21
C ILE A 349 -5.53 5.02 -25.91
N GLY A 350 -4.31 4.68 -26.31
CA GLY A 350 -3.11 5.44 -26.00
C GLY A 350 -1.89 4.52 -25.97
N THR A 351 -0.73 5.09 -25.69
CA THR A 351 0.50 4.32 -25.52
C THR A 351 1.06 4.51 -24.12
N ARG A 352 1.91 3.59 -23.69
CA ARG A 352 2.58 3.69 -22.40
C ARG A 352 4.03 3.26 -22.54
N ARG A 353 4.94 4.00 -21.90
CA ARG A 353 6.32 3.57 -21.72
C ARG A 353 6.39 2.50 -20.64
N MET A 354 6.99 1.36 -20.95
CA MET A 354 7.16 0.25 -20.02
C MET A 354 8.49 0.37 -19.28
N GLY A 355 8.67 -0.44 -18.24
CA GLY A 355 9.89 -0.42 -17.42
C GLY A 355 11.18 -0.81 -18.17
N ASP A 356 11.05 -1.47 -19.32
CA ASP A 356 12.12 -1.79 -20.26
C ASP A 356 12.44 -0.64 -21.24
N GLY A 357 11.73 0.49 -21.12
CA GLY A 357 11.85 1.66 -21.99
C GLY A 357 11.07 1.58 -23.30
N GLN A 358 10.45 0.44 -23.63
CA GLN A 358 9.64 0.30 -24.83
C GLN A 358 8.30 1.01 -24.69
N VAL A 359 7.82 1.60 -25.78
CA VAL A 359 6.48 2.16 -25.87
C VAL A 359 5.56 1.09 -26.42
N ARG A 360 4.45 0.82 -25.73
CA ARG A 360 3.47 -0.19 -26.12
C ARG A 360 2.08 0.42 -26.22
N ASP A 361 1.29 -0.04 -27.18
CA ASP A 361 -0.13 0.27 -27.26
C ASP A 361 -0.86 -0.22 -26.01
N TRP A 362 -1.83 0.57 -25.57
CA TRP A 362 -2.65 0.26 -24.42
C TRP A 362 -4.05 -0.12 -24.90
N PRO A 363 -4.44 -1.40 -24.86
CA PRO A 363 -5.74 -1.82 -25.36
C PRO A 363 -6.86 -1.33 -24.46
N ARG A 364 -7.98 -0.95 -25.07
CA ARG A 364 -9.23 -0.68 -24.35
C ARG A 364 -9.67 -1.92 -23.57
N TYR A 365 -10.28 -1.70 -22.40
CA TYR A 365 -10.70 -2.74 -21.45
C TYR A 365 -9.56 -3.45 -20.68
N ALA A 366 -8.30 -3.01 -20.85
CA ALA A 366 -7.18 -3.47 -20.03
C ALA A 366 -7.29 -3.02 -18.57
N ILE A 367 -6.80 -3.86 -17.66
CA ILE A 367 -6.75 -3.61 -16.22
C ILE A 367 -5.64 -2.64 -15.77
N GLY A 368 -4.85 -2.12 -16.70
CA GLY A 368 -3.67 -1.34 -16.37
C GLY A 368 -4.00 0.06 -15.85
N VAL A 369 -3.32 0.49 -14.79
CA VAL A 369 -3.46 1.86 -14.23
C VAL A 369 -2.91 2.89 -15.20
N ALA A 370 -3.63 4.00 -15.40
CA ALA A 370 -3.10 5.17 -16.10
C ALA A 370 -1.97 5.83 -15.28
N THR A 371 -0.73 5.61 -15.69
CA THR A 371 0.48 6.19 -15.08
C THR A 371 0.86 7.52 -15.76
N PRO A 372 1.75 8.34 -15.17
CA PRO A 372 2.16 9.63 -15.76
C PRO A 372 2.77 9.59 -17.17
N ASP A 373 3.29 8.43 -17.57
CA ASP A 373 3.84 8.15 -18.90
C ASP A 373 2.84 7.51 -19.88
N PHE A 374 1.55 7.47 -19.50
CA PHE A 374 0.47 7.15 -20.41
C PHE A 374 0.18 8.34 -21.32
N ASP A 375 0.28 8.12 -22.63
CA ASP A 375 -0.03 9.08 -23.68
C ASP A 375 -1.31 8.67 -24.39
N GLY A 376 -2.43 9.24 -23.93
CA GLY A 376 -3.77 8.94 -24.42
C GLY A 376 -4.84 9.67 -23.60
N ASP A 377 -6.10 9.48 -23.98
CA ASP A 377 -7.22 10.03 -23.22
C ASP A 377 -7.52 9.11 -22.02
N ILE A 378 -7.17 9.59 -20.81
CA ILE A 378 -7.35 8.83 -19.57
C ILE A 378 -8.80 8.44 -19.28
N GLU A 379 -9.79 9.13 -19.88
CA GLU A 379 -11.20 8.78 -19.72
C GLU A 379 -11.56 7.46 -20.42
N TYR A 380 -10.66 6.89 -21.22
CA TYR A 380 -10.80 5.53 -21.74
C TYR A 380 -10.05 4.48 -20.91
N ALA A 381 -9.13 4.88 -20.04
CA ALA A 381 -8.42 3.99 -19.12
C ALA A 381 -9.23 3.77 -17.83
N PRO A 382 -9.09 2.61 -17.16
CA PRO A 382 -9.78 2.39 -15.89
C PRO A 382 -9.25 3.34 -14.81
N LEU A 383 -10.17 4.04 -14.15
CA LEU A 383 -9.87 4.95 -13.04
C LEU A 383 -10.28 4.26 -11.73
N TRP A 384 -9.35 3.54 -11.09
CA TRP A 384 -9.63 2.69 -9.92
C TRP A 384 -9.95 3.47 -8.64
N ALA A 385 -11.22 3.53 -8.26
CA ALA A 385 -11.62 4.26 -7.05
C ALA A 385 -12.68 3.52 -6.26
N GLY A 386 -12.53 3.54 -4.93
CA GLY A 386 -13.55 3.10 -4.00
C GLY A 386 -14.53 4.22 -3.70
N GLU A 387 -15.60 3.89 -2.99
CA GLU A 387 -16.62 4.86 -2.57
C GLU A 387 -16.07 5.93 -1.59
N SER A 388 -14.88 5.67 -1.02
CA SER A 388 -14.15 6.63 -0.19
C SER A 388 -13.67 7.87 -0.93
N CYS A 389 -13.74 7.92 -2.27
CA CYS A 389 -13.52 9.17 -3.01
C CYS A 389 -14.38 10.33 -2.49
N SER A 390 -15.58 10.05 -1.95
CA SER A 390 -16.48 11.03 -1.33
C SER A 390 -15.87 11.87 -0.20
N VAL A 391 -14.78 11.40 0.43
CA VAL A 391 -14.07 12.10 1.52
C VAL A 391 -12.62 12.42 1.17
N VAL A 392 -12.20 12.15 -0.09
CA VAL A 392 -10.86 12.42 -0.60
C VAL A 392 -10.91 13.72 -1.38
N ASN A 393 -10.73 14.85 -0.68
CA ASN A 393 -11.01 16.18 -1.25
C ASN A 393 -9.76 16.97 -1.69
N ASP A 394 -8.60 16.34 -1.74
CA ASP A 394 -7.31 16.99 -2.02
C ASP A 394 -6.26 16.02 -2.53
N ILE A 395 -5.24 16.56 -3.20
CA ILE A 395 -3.99 15.86 -3.51
C ILE A 395 -2.91 16.52 -2.64
N LYS A 396 -2.18 15.74 -1.84
CA LYS A 396 -1.15 16.26 -0.93
C LYS A 396 -0.08 15.20 -0.64
N PRO A 397 1.04 15.57 0.02
CA PRO A 397 2.07 14.59 0.39
C PRO A 397 1.51 13.46 1.25
N ALA A 398 1.89 12.22 0.98
CA ALA A 398 1.41 11.04 1.68
C ALA A 398 1.69 11.11 3.20
N ALA A 399 2.83 11.71 3.58
CA ALA A 399 3.14 11.96 4.99
C ALA A 399 2.12 12.90 5.67
N GLN A 400 1.61 13.89 4.94
CA GLN A 400 0.56 14.78 5.46
C GLN A 400 -0.78 14.06 5.55
N ILE A 401 -1.10 13.19 4.58
CA ILE A 401 -2.31 12.35 4.63
C ILE A 401 -2.31 11.52 5.92
N VAL A 402 -1.20 10.84 6.25
CA VAL A 402 -1.09 10.06 7.50
C VAL A 402 -1.37 10.95 8.71
N ARG A 403 -0.71 12.11 8.82
CA ARG A 403 -0.92 13.04 9.95
C ARG A 403 -2.36 13.53 10.07
N ASP A 404 -3.00 13.83 8.93
CA ASP A 404 -4.40 14.28 8.91
C ASP A 404 -5.35 13.18 9.36
N LEU A 405 -5.17 11.94 8.89
CA LEU A 405 -5.97 10.78 9.31
C LEU A 405 -5.92 10.57 10.82
N ILE A 406 -4.72 10.64 11.40
CA ILE A 406 -4.50 10.46 12.85
C ILE A 406 -5.17 11.57 13.65
N ARG A 407 -4.91 12.83 13.32
CA ARG A 407 -5.53 13.98 13.99
C ARG A 407 -7.06 13.93 13.93
N GLN A 408 -7.62 13.58 12.76
CA GLN A 408 -9.06 13.46 12.58
C GLN A 408 -9.66 12.28 13.37
N ALA A 409 -8.96 11.15 13.42
CA ALA A 409 -9.40 9.97 14.17
C ALA A 409 -9.35 10.21 15.68
N GLU A 410 -8.30 10.87 16.20
CA GLU A 410 -8.21 11.29 17.61
C GLU A 410 -9.41 12.17 17.98
N ALA A 411 -9.69 13.20 17.18
CA ALA A 411 -10.82 14.09 17.40
C ALA A 411 -12.17 13.35 17.37
N ALA A 412 -12.34 12.38 16.46
CA ALA A 412 -13.57 11.59 16.36
C ALA A 412 -13.78 10.67 17.59
N LEU A 413 -12.71 10.04 18.09
CA LEU A 413 -12.76 9.19 19.28
C LEU A 413 -13.01 10.00 20.55
N GLU A 414 -12.36 11.16 20.70
CA GLU A 414 -12.60 12.08 21.81
C GLU A 414 -14.06 12.56 21.84
N ALA A 415 -14.61 12.96 20.68
CA ALA A 415 -16.01 13.37 20.57
C ALA A 415 -17.02 12.26 20.88
N SER A 416 -16.65 10.99 20.71
CA SER A 416 -17.51 9.85 21.05
C SER A 416 -17.43 9.40 22.52
N SER A 417 -16.41 9.90 23.25
CA SER A 417 -16.15 9.53 24.65
C SER A 417 -16.75 10.52 25.66
N GLY A 418 -17.18 11.70 25.21
CA GLY A 418 -17.88 12.72 26.01
C GLY A 418 -19.36 12.74 25.69
#